data_AF-A0AAP5Z0E1-F1
#
_entry.id   AF-A0AAP5Z0E1-F1
#
_cell.length_a   1.000
_cell.length_b   1.000
_cell.length_c   1.000
_cell.angle_alpha   90.00
_cell.angle_beta   90.00
_cell.angle_gamma   90.00
#
_symmetry.space_group_name_H-M   'P 1'
#
loop_
_entity.id
_entity.type
_entity.pdbx_description
1 polymer ?
#
loop_
_entity_poly.entity_id
_entity_poly.type
_entity_poly.pdbx_seq_one_letter_code
_entity_poly.pdbx_strand_id
1 'polypeptide(L)'
;IADKAQGKRVAVKQFIMDNKVVVGVGNIYANESLFKSRILPTRQAGQVTPQEWVLLVENIKATLKIAINQGGTTLKDFAQADGKPGYFAQELLVYGKAGEPCPECGEPLQELKIGQRNTFFCNECQK
;
A
#
# COMPACT_ATOMS: atom_id res chain seq x y z
N ILE A 1 -4.12 12.80 -9.73
CA ILE A 1 -2.89 12.15 -9.20
C ILE A 1 -1.93 11.80 -10.35
N ALA A 2 -2.44 11.22 -11.45
CA ALA A 2 -1.68 10.90 -12.65
C ALA A 2 -0.85 12.09 -13.19
N ASP A 3 -1.44 13.28 -13.29
CA ASP A 3 -0.72 14.48 -13.77
C ASP A 3 0.48 14.85 -12.89
N LYS A 4 0.34 14.71 -11.56
CA LYS A 4 1.44 14.97 -10.61
C LYS A 4 2.56 13.91 -10.73
N ALA A 5 2.23 12.72 -11.24
CA ALA A 5 3.17 11.61 -11.39
C ALA A 5 3.98 11.69 -12.70
N GLN A 6 3.53 12.49 -13.67
CA GLN A 6 4.20 12.62 -14.97
C GLN A 6 5.67 13.05 -14.80
N GLY A 7 6.58 12.30 -15.43
CA GLY A 7 8.02 12.54 -15.35
C GLY A 7 8.67 12.20 -14.00
N LYS A 8 7.92 11.70 -13.01
CA LYS A 8 8.48 11.31 -11.71
C LYS A 8 9.17 9.95 -11.79
N ARG A 9 10.46 9.93 -11.46
CA ARG A 9 11.30 8.73 -11.40
C ARG A 9 11.29 8.04 -10.04
N VAL A 10 10.67 8.65 -9.03
CA VAL A 10 10.52 8.04 -7.71
C VAL A 10 9.58 6.83 -7.79
N ALA A 11 9.80 5.85 -6.92
CA ALA A 11 8.93 4.69 -6.79
C ALA A 11 7.49 5.11 -6.49
N VAL A 12 6.51 4.45 -7.11
CA VAL A 12 5.08 4.73 -6.95
C VAL A 12 4.66 4.67 -5.47
N LYS A 13 5.21 3.73 -4.70
CA LYS A 13 4.98 3.65 -3.26
C LYS A 13 5.40 4.93 -2.54
N GLN A 14 6.61 5.42 -2.81
CA GLN A 14 7.11 6.65 -2.20
C GLN A 14 6.26 7.86 -2.63
N PHE A 15 5.84 7.89 -3.90
CA PHE A 15 5.04 8.97 -4.44
C PHE A 15 3.66 9.08 -3.79
N ILE A 16 2.94 7.95 -3.60
CA ILE A 16 1.61 7.97 -2.97
C ILE A 16 1.68 8.17 -1.45
N MET A 17 2.84 7.97 -0.83
CA MET A 17 3.04 8.25 0.61
C MET A 17 3.47 9.70 0.88
N ASP A 18 3.73 10.50 -0.15
CA ASP A 18 4.02 11.92 0.00
C ASP A 18 2.73 12.69 0.28
N ASN A 19 2.63 13.28 1.48
CA ASN A 19 1.48 14.11 1.88
C ASN A 19 1.23 15.32 0.96
N LYS A 20 2.22 15.77 0.18
CA LYS A 20 2.02 16.80 -0.86
C LYS A 20 1.27 16.27 -2.08
N VAL A 21 1.29 14.96 -2.29
CA VAL A 21 0.59 14.25 -3.37
C VAL A 21 -0.80 13.86 -2.91
N VAL A 22 -0.88 13.06 -1.84
CA VAL A 22 -2.12 12.59 -1.22
C VAL A 22 -1.91 12.41 0.29
N VAL A 23 -2.85 12.91 1.10
CA VAL A 23 -2.80 12.78 2.55
C VAL A 23 -3.44 11.49 3.03
N GLY A 24 -2.98 10.96 4.17
CA GLY A 24 -3.60 9.81 4.83
C GLY A 24 -3.15 8.42 4.33
N VAL A 25 -2.32 8.36 3.29
CA VAL A 25 -1.77 7.09 2.78
C VAL A 25 -0.47 6.75 3.51
N GLY A 26 -0.61 6.03 4.63
CA GLY A 26 0.50 5.47 5.40
C GLY A 26 1.13 4.21 4.76
N ASN A 27 2.19 3.69 5.38
CA ASN A 27 2.95 2.54 4.85
C ASN A 27 2.08 1.31 4.62
N ILE A 28 1.21 0.97 5.58
CA ILE A 28 0.32 -0.19 5.50
C ILE A 28 -0.61 -0.05 4.29
N TYR A 29 -1.36 1.04 4.23
CA TYR A 29 -2.32 1.28 3.15
C TYR A 29 -1.65 1.35 1.78
N ALA A 30 -0.43 1.88 1.69
CA ALA A 30 0.32 1.89 0.45
C ALA A 30 0.64 0.47 -0.04
N ASN A 31 1.11 -0.42 0.84
CA ASN A 31 1.40 -1.83 0.47
C ASN A 31 0.13 -2.55 0.02
N GLU A 32 -0.94 -2.47 0.82
CA GLU A 32 -2.22 -3.13 0.53
C GLU A 32 -2.85 -2.61 -0.78
N SER A 33 -2.84 -1.29 -0.99
CA SER A 33 -3.44 -0.70 -2.19
C SER A 33 -2.66 -1.03 -3.45
N LEU A 34 -1.32 -1.06 -3.38
CA LEU A 34 -0.48 -1.45 -4.51
C LEU A 34 -0.64 -2.93 -4.86
N PHE A 35 -0.79 -3.80 -3.86
CA PHE A 35 -1.10 -5.21 -4.06
C PHE A 35 -2.45 -5.39 -4.76
N LYS A 36 -3.52 -4.78 -4.23
CA LYS A 36 -4.86 -4.84 -4.85
C LYS A 36 -4.91 -4.26 -6.26
N SER A 37 -4.01 -3.32 -6.56
CA SER A 37 -3.92 -2.69 -7.89
C SER A 37 -2.99 -3.43 -8.84
N ARG A 38 -2.32 -4.50 -8.39
CA ARG A 38 -1.34 -5.27 -9.17
C ARG A 38 -0.17 -4.43 -9.69
N ILE A 39 0.24 -3.43 -8.89
CA ILE A 39 1.31 -2.49 -9.25
C ILE A 39 2.55 -2.77 -8.42
N LEU A 40 3.70 -2.97 -9.06
CA LEU A 40 4.96 -3.19 -8.37
C LEU A 40 5.37 -1.92 -7.60
N PRO A 41 5.67 -1.98 -6.29
CA PRO A 41 5.87 -0.80 -5.46
C PRO A 41 7.12 0.01 -5.85
N THR A 42 8.09 -0.63 -6.51
CA THR A 42 9.33 -0.02 -7.02
C THR A 42 9.16 0.64 -8.38
N ARG A 43 8.05 0.39 -9.08
CA ARG A 43 7.78 0.98 -10.40
C ARG A 43 7.79 2.50 -10.30
N GLN A 44 8.41 3.16 -11.27
CA GLN A 44 8.47 4.61 -11.29
C GLN A 44 7.05 5.19 -11.41
N ALA A 45 6.71 6.19 -10.61
CA ALA A 45 5.38 6.79 -10.60
C ALA A 45 4.97 7.33 -11.98
N GLY A 46 5.92 7.87 -12.74
CA GLY A 46 5.69 8.35 -14.11
C GLY A 46 5.51 7.27 -15.17
N GLN A 47 5.73 5.99 -14.83
CA GLN A 47 5.51 4.84 -15.71
C GLN A 47 4.19 4.11 -15.42
N VAL A 48 3.48 4.49 -14.35
CA VAL A 48 2.15 3.96 -14.05
C VAL A 48 1.15 4.56 -15.04
N THR A 49 0.39 3.72 -15.73
CA THR A 49 -0.54 4.15 -16.77
C THR A 49 -1.76 4.87 -16.17
N PRO A 50 -2.49 5.69 -16.96
CA PRO A 50 -3.69 6.36 -16.49
C PRO A 50 -4.75 5.40 -15.92
N GLN A 51 -4.94 4.24 -16.54
CA GLN A 51 -5.88 3.21 -16.11
C GLN A 51 -5.46 2.61 -14.76
N GLU A 52 -4.17 2.33 -14.58
CA GLU A 52 -3.64 1.84 -13.31
C GLU A 52 -3.75 2.89 -12.19
N TRP A 53 -3.62 4.18 -12.52
CA TRP A 53 -3.86 5.25 -11.55
C TRP A 53 -5.32 5.30 -11.09
N VAL A 54 -6.28 5.10 -11.99
CA VAL A 54 -7.70 5.01 -11.63
C VAL A 54 -7.91 3.86 -10.65
N LEU A 55 -7.43 2.67 -10.99
CA LEU A 55 -7.53 1.49 -10.14
C LEU A 55 -6.84 1.69 -8.78
N LEU A 56 -5.65 2.30 -8.78
CA LEU A 56 -4.91 2.59 -7.55
C LEU A 56 -5.64 3.57 -6.65
N VAL A 57 -6.25 4.63 -7.20
CA VAL A 57 -7.03 5.58 -6.43
C VAL A 57 -8.27 4.92 -5.82
N GLU A 58 -8.96 4.08 -6.58
CA GLU A 58 -10.11 3.31 -6.10
C GLU A 58 -9.71 2.38 -4.95
N ASN A 59 -8.63 1.62 -5.11
CA ASN A 59 -8.12 0.71 -4.09
C ASN A 59 -7.58 1.43 -2.84
N ILE A 60 -6.96 2.60 -2.98
CA ILE A 60 -6.58 3.45 -1.83
C ILE A 60 -7.83 3.85 -1.04
N LYS A 61 -8.85 4.38 -1.72
CA LYS A 61 -10.10 4.79 -1.08
C LYS A 61 -10.79 3.62 -0.39
N ALA A 62 -10.87 2.46 -1.06
CA ALA A 62 -11.47 1.25 -0.52
C ALA A 62 -10.72 0.77 0.73
N THR A 63 -9.39 0.70 0.67
CA THR A 63 -8.53 0.27 1.79
C THR A 63 -8.67 1.22 2.99
N LEU A 64 -8.68 2.54 2.75
CA LEU A 64 -8.88 3.53 3.81
C LEU A 64 -10.29 3.45 4.40
N LYS A 65 -11.33 3.24 3.57
CA LYS A 65 -12.71 3.10 4.04
C LYS A 65 -12.88 1.88 4.94
N ILE A 66 -12.28 0.74 4.56
CA ILE A 66 -12.25 -0.48 5.39
C ILE A 66 -11.56 -0.18 6.72
N ALA A 67 -10.39 0.49 6.69
CA ALA A 67 -9.69 0.87 7.90
C ALA A 67 -10.52 1.76 8.81
N ILE A 68 -11.17 2.80 8.28
CA ILE A 68 -12.02 3.71 9.06
C ILE A 68 -13.20 2.95 9.68
N ASN A 69 -13.87 2.10 8.90
CA ASN A 69 -15.00 1.30 9.40
C ASN A 69 -14.60 0.34 10.53
N GLN A 70 -13.34 -0.11 10.56
CA GLN A 70 -12.78 -1.00 11.57
C GLN A 70 -12.14 -0.26 12.76
N GLY A 71 -12.31 1.07 12.85
CA GLY A 71 -11.74 1.90 13.92
C GLY A 71 -10.28 2.32 13.71
N GLY A 72 -9.75 2.14 12.50
CA GLY A 72 -8.37 2.46 12.10
C GLY A 72 -7.40 1.27 12.19
N THR A 73 -6.15 1.50 11.77
CA THR A 73 -5.04 0.57 12.05
C THR A 73 -4.35 0.95 13.35
N THR A 74 -4.60 0.23 14.44
CA THR A 74 -3.75 0.32 15.63
C THR A 74 -2.49 -0.52 15.41
N LEU A 75 -1.62 -0.07 14.50
CA LEU A 75 -0.32 -0.70 14.26
C LEU A 75 0.76 0.18 14.90
N LYS A 76 1.00 -0.04 16.20
CA LYS A 76 2.09 0.46 17.08
C LYS A 76 2.35 1.97 17.17
N ASP A 77 2.06 2.76 16.14
CA ASP A 77 2.33 4.21 16.10
C ASP A 77 1.11 5.05 16.49
N PHE A 78 -0.08 4.45 16.59
CA PHE A 78 -1.28 5.10 17.11
C PHE A 78 -2.05 4.07 17.93
N ALA A 79 -1.73 3.99 19.23
CA ALA A 79 -2.64 3.37 20.20
C ALA A 79 -3.95 4.18 20.19
N GLN A 80 -5.09 3.50 20.04
CA GLN A 80 -6.36 4.09 20.42
C GLN A 80 -6.29 4.50 21.90
N ALA A 81 -7.06 5.52 22.29
CA ALA A 81 -7.10 6.01 23.68
C ALA A 81 -7.50 4.93 24.71
N ASP A 82 -7.99 3.77 24.27
CA ASP A 82 -8.40 2.62 25.07
C ASP A 82 -7.41 1.43 25.05
N GLY A 83 -6.29 1.53 24.33
CA GLY A 83 -5.19 0.55 24.36
C GLY A 83 -5.43 -0.78 23.63
N LYS A 84 -6.51 -0.93 22.85
CA LYS A 84 -6.79 -2.19 22.13
C LYS A 84 -6.18 -2.22 20.72
N PRO A 85 -5.59 -3.35 20.29
CA PRO A 85 -5.13 -3.52 18.91
C PRO A 85 -6.34 -3.54 17.97
N GLY A 86 -6.34 -2.62 17.00
CA GLY A 86 -7.41 -2.39 16.04
C GLY A 86 -7.51 -3.54 15.06
N TYR A 87 -8.75 -3.85 14.69
CA TYR A 87 -9.16 -5.02 13.93
C TYR A 87 -8.56 -5.12 12.52
N PHE A 88 -8.04 -4.02 11.95
CA PHE A 88 -7.42 -4.03 10.61
C PHE A 88 -6.25 -5.01 10.45
N ALA A 89 -5.59 -5.39 11.54
CA ALA A 89 -4.53 -6.40 11.49
C ALA A 89 -5.02 -7.76 10.94
N GLN A 90 -6.31 -8.10 11.09
CA GLN A 90 -6.86 -9.36 10.60
C GLN A 90 -7.12 -9.39 9.08
N GLU A 91 -7.16 -8.25 8.39
CA GLU A 91 -7.47 -8.17 6.95
C GLU A 91 -6.27 -7.83 6.06
N LEU A 92 -5.04 -7.81 6.60
CA LEU A 92 -3.84 -7.52 5.83
C LEU A 92 -3.55 -8.64 4.82
N LEU A 93 -3.41 -8.28 3.54
CA LEU A 93 -3.08 -9.21 2.47
C LEU A 93 -1.57 -9.44 2.37
N VAL A 94 -0.77 -8.38 2.53
CA VAL A 94 0.69 -8.45 2.31
C VAL A 94 1.51 -7.81 3.42
N TYR A 95 1.00 -6.80 4.12
CA TYR A 95 1.80 -6.05 5.07
C TYR A 95 2.27 -6.91 6.25
N GLY A 96 3.59 -6.98 6.47
CA GLY A 96 4.18 -7.76 7.56
C GLY A 96 4.23 -9.26 7.31
N LYS A 97 3.84 -9.73 6.11
CA LYS A 97 3.72 -11.15 5.74
C LYS A 97 4.86 -11.65 4.86
N ALA A 98 6.06 -11.09 4.99
CA ALA A 98 7.21 -11.52 4.21
C ALA A 98 7.47 -13.02 4.39
N GLY A 99 7.66 -13.74 3.29
CA GLY A 99 7.85 -15.19 3.27
C GLY A 99 6.56 -16.02 3.38
N GLU A 100 5.42 -15.42 3.71
CA GLU A 100 4.13 -16.10 3.65
C GLU A 100 3.65 -16.26 2.20
N PRO A 101 2.83 -17.28 1.87
CA PRO A 101 2.27 -17.43 0.54
C PRO A 101 1.33 -16.27 0.18
N CYS A 102 1.50 -15.73 -1.02
CA CYS A 102 0.61 -14.72 -1.58
C CYS A 102 -0.84 -15.25 -1.62
N PRO A 103 -1.84 -14.49 -1.14
CA PRO A 103 -3.23 -14.97 -1.12
C PRO A 103 -3.84 -15.15 -2.51
N GLU A 104 -3.23 -14.59 -3.56
CA GLU A 104 -3.72 -14.66 -4.94
C GLU A 104 -3.05 -15.76 -5.78
N CYS A 105 -1.74 -16.00 -5.58
CA CYS A 105 -0.97 -16.94 -6.41
C CYS A 105 -0.16 -18.00 -5.65
N GLY A 106 -0.09 -17.91 -4.31
CA GLY A 106 0.67 -18.84 -3.48
C GLY A 106 2.18 -18.60 -3.41
N GLU A 107 2.76 -17.79 -4.31
CA GLU A 107 4.20 -17.48 -4.27
C GLU A 107 4.58 -16.69 -3.01
N PRO A 108 5.78 -16.92 -2.43
CA PRO A 108 6.21 -16.21 -1.23
C PRO A 108 6.23 -14.69 -1.43
N LEU A 109 5.60 -13.98 -0.50
CA LEU A 109 5.65 -12.52 -0.44
C LEU A 109 7.08 -12.05 -0.17
N GLN A 110 7.50 -11.03 -0.91
CA GLN A 110 8.83 -10.44 -0.80
C GLN A 110 8.79 -9.18 0.06
N GLU A 111 9.94 -8.86 0.66
CA GLU A 111 10.13 -7.59 1.33
C GLU A 111 11.37 -6.82 0.85
N LEU A 112 11.27 -5.49 0.87
CA LEU A 112 12.39 -4.58 0.67
C LEU A 112 12.13 -3.24 1.35
N LYS A 113 13.14 -2.35 1.39
CA LYS A 113 12.99 -0.99 1.91
C LYS A 113 12.89 0.04 0.78
N ILE A 114 11.81 0.83 0.77
CA ILE A 114 11.65 2.02 -0.10
C ILE A 114 11.55 3.23 0.81
N GLY A 115 12.44 4.21 0.65
CA GLY A 115 12.42 5.44 1.45
C GLY A 115 12.47 5.19 2.97
N GLN A 116 13.31 4.24 3.41
CA GLN A 116 13.43 3.80 4.81
C GLN A 116 12.16 3.15 5.41
N ARG A 117 11.19 2.76 4.57
CA ARG A 117 9.97 2.06 5.00
C ARG A 117 9.93 0.66 4.43
N ASN A 118 9.68 -0.33 5.28
CA ASN A 118 9.48 -1.71 4.85
C ASN A 118 8.30 -1.80 3.87
N THR A 119 8.49 -2.60 2.83
CA THR A 119 7.60 -2.77 1.69
C THR A 119 7.41 -4.26 1.50
N PHE A 120 6.17 -4.69 1.34
CA PHE A 120 5.77 -6.08 1.16
C PHE A 120 4.96 -6.18 -0.13
N PHE A 121 5.29 -7.14 -0.97
CA PHE A 121 4.67 -7.27 -2.29
C PHE A 121 4.81 -8.69 -2.83
N CYS A 122 3.98 -9.04 -3.81
CA CYS A 122 4.11 -10.27 -4.58
C CYS A 122 4.73 -9.94 -5.94
N ASN A 123 5.87 -10.54 -6.27
CA ASN A 123 6.57 -10.29 -7.54
C ASN A 123 5.81 -10.86 -8.76
N GLU A 124 4.96 -11.86 -8.56
CA GLU A 124 4.15 -12.43 -9.64
C GLU A 124 2.85 -11.65 -9.88
N CYS A 125 2.17 -11.23 -8.82
CA CYS A 125 0.90 -10.52 -8.93
C CYS A 125 1.06 -9.02 -9.28
N GLN A 126 2.23 -8.43 -9.03
CA GLN A 126 2.45 -6.99 -9.17
C GLN A 126 3.51 -6.66 -10.24
N LYS A 127 3.18 -5.77 -11.19
CA LYS A 127 4.04 -5.39 -12.32
C LYS A 127 4.27 -3.89 -12.43
#